data_AF-A0A3N5BBM1-F1
#
_entry.id   AF-A0A3N5BBM1-F1
#
_cell.length_a   1.000
_cell.length_b   1.000
_cell.length_c   1.000
_cell.angle_alpha   90.00
_cell.angle_beta   90.00
_cell.angle_gamma   90.00
#
_symmetry.space_group_name_H-M   'P 1'
#
loop_
_entity.id
_entity.type
_entity.pdbx_description
1 polymer ?
#
loop_
_entity_poly.entity_id
_entity_poly.type
_entity_poly.pdbx_seq_one_letter_code
_entity_poly.pdbx_strand_id
1 'polypeptide(L)'
;MSDYMDKNIEEWNVRDFHGYMNYITDKKFGVKYAPMRSWKMEQGMLGNIVGTKTKEGSHDKRLIKAFIDLTFSEYKPTDQYPAPTFGFVWTYRQSDLQRVEKSLSKQKHEKETKEELNENKTDIDDWLLS
;
A
#
# COMPACT_ATOMS: atom_id res chain seq x y z
N MET A 1 0.85 15.93 -14.40
CA MET A 1 1.69 14.95 -13.68
C MET A 1 1.50 15.21 -12.19
N SER A 2 0.97 14.26 -11.43
CA SER A 2 0.55 14.53 -10.04
C SER A 2 1.74 14.50 -9.08
N ASP A 3 1.85 15.58 -8.31
CA ASP A 3 2.83 15.92 -7.26
C ASP A 3 3.11 14.83 -6.19
N TYR A 4 2.28 13.77 -6.11
CA TYR A 4 2.42 12.72 -5.10
C TYR A 4 3.42 11.61 -5.48
N MET A 5 3.77 11.45 -6.76
CA MET A 5 4.66 10.35 -7.18
C MET A 5 6.12 10.54 -6.73
N ASP A 6 6.53 11.78 -6.48
CA ASP A 6 7.87 12.13 -6.01
C ASP A 6 7.98 12.10 -4.47
N LYS A 7 6.84 12.08 -3.77
CA LYS A 7 6.78 12.12 -2.30
C LYS A 7 6.98 10.75 -1.69
N ASN A 8 7.66 10.71 -0.54
CA ASN A 8 7.71 9.50 0.28
C ASN A 8 6.28 9.13 0.74
N ILE A 9 5.96 7.84 0.66
CA ILE A 9 4.66 7.27 1.05
C ILE A 9 4.27 7.65 2.49
N GLU A 10 5.25 7.84 3.37
CA GLU A 10 5.00 8.26 4.75
C GLU A 10 4.39 9.66 4.86
N GLU A 11 4.63 10.52 3.86
CA GLU A 11 4.07 11.88 3.80
C GLU A 11 2.73 11.93 3.07
N TRP A 12 2.30 10.81 2.47
CA TRP A 12 1.06 10.79 1.71
C TRP A 12 -0.15 11.09 2.60
N ASN A 13 -1.01 11.96 2.10
CA ASN A 13 -2.31 12.23 2.70
C ASN A 13 -3.43 11.62 1.85
N VAL A 14 -4.67 11.76 2.32
CA VAL A 14 -5.87 11.23 1.64
C VAL A 14 -5.96 11.66 0.17
N ARG A 15 -5.58 12.90 -0.17
CA ARG A 15 -5.60 13.39 -1.56
C ARG A 15 -4.54 12.70 -2.42
N ASP A 16 -3.37 12.40 -1.86
CA ASP A 16 -2.30 11.70 -2.57
C ASP A 16 -2.74 10.28 -2.93
N PHE A 17 -3.35 9.56 -1.98
CA PHE A 17 -3.93 8.25 -2.25
C PHE A 17 -5.05 8.28 -3.29
N HIS A 18 -5.95 9.27 -3.26
CA HIS A 18 -6.95 9.43 -4.33
C HIS A 18 -6.30 9.72 -5.68
N GLY A 19 -5.24 10.54 -5.71
CA GLY A 19 -4.46 10.79 -6.92
C GLY A 19 -3.84 9.50 -7.45
N TYR A 20 -3.30 8.66 -6.55
CA TYR A 20 -2.71 7.36 -6.88
C TYR A 20 -3.74 6.39 -7.46
N MET A 21 -4.91 6.27 -6.81
CA MET A 21 -5.99 5.41 -7.30
C MET A 21 -6.51 5.88 -8.65
N ASN A 22 -6.65 7.19 -8.87
CA ASN A 22 -6.99 7.73 -10.18
C ASN A 22 -5.98 7.31 -11.26
N TYR A 23 -4.68 7.45 -10.96
CA TYR A 23 -3.63 7.08 -11.90
C TYR A 23 -3.61 5.58 -12.21
N ILE A 24 -3.69 4.72 -11.21
CA ILE A 24 -3.71 3.27 -11.43
C ILE A 24 -4.97 2.88 -12.20
N THR A 25 -6.11 3.47 -11.87
CA THR A 25 -7.38 3.13 -12.53
C THR A 25 -7.34 3.52 -14.01
N ASP A 26 -6.86 4.72 -14.30
CA ASP A 26 -6.68 5.21 -15.66
C ASP A 26 -5.68 4.35 -16.44
N LYS A 27 -4.51 4.08 -15.85
CA LYS A 27 -3.46 3.28 -16.49
C LYS A 27 -3.87 1.83 -16.74
N LYS A 28 -4.60 1.22 -15.82
CA LYS A 28 -4.89 -0.22 -15.87
C LYS A 28 -6.23 -0.55 -16.53
N PHE A 29 -7.25 0.25 -16.24
CA PHE A 29 -8.61 0.01 -16.71
C PHE A 29 -9.07 1.01 -17.78
N GLY A 30 -8.32 2.09 -18.04
CA GLY A 30 -8.66 3.10 -19.04
C GLY A 30 -9.89 3.93 -18.67
N VAL A 31 -10.32 3.89 -17.41
CA VAL A 31 -11.51 4.60 -16.91
C VAL A 31 -11.15 5.56 -15.79
N LYS A 32 -11.96 6.61 -15.63
CA LYS A 32 -11.83 7.52 -14.49
C LYS A 32 -12.29 6.83 -13.21
N TYR A 33 -11.53 7.01 -12.15
CA TYR A 33 -11.88 6.48 -10.83
C TYR A 33 -13.14 7.18 -10.28
N ALA A 34 -14.08 6.40 -9.76
CA ALA A 34 -15.31 6.88 -9.15
C ALA A 34 -15.46 6.30 -7.72
N PRO A 35 -15.92 7.09 -6.74
CA PRO A 35 -16.09 6.61 -5.38
C PRO A 35 -17.33 5.72 -5.26
N MET A 36 -17.36 4.84 -4.25
CA MET A 36 -18.46 3.87 -4.07
C MET A 36 -19.83 4.51 -3.74
N ARG A 37 -19.84 5.53 -2.88
CA ARG A 37 -21.08 6.25 -2.46
C ARG A 37 -20.93 7.75 -2.58
N SER A 38 -19.87 8.30 -1.99
CA SER A 38 -19.59 9.74 -1.99
C SER A 38 -18.11 9.94 -1.71
N TRP A 39 -17.53 10.97 -2.33
CA TRP A 39 -16.16 11.41 -2.06
C TRP A 39 -15.92 11.68 -0.57
N LYS A 40 -16.89 12.28 0.13
CA LYS A 40 -16.75 12.57 1.58
C LYS A 40 -16.63 11.30 2.42
N MET A 41 -17.40 10.27 2.09
CA MET A 41 -17.38 9.00 2.81
C MET A 41 -16.05 8.28 2.60
N GLU A 42 -15.58 8.23 1.35
CA GLU A 42 -14.32 7.56 1.02
C GLU A 42 -13.12 8.30 1.62
N GLN A 43 -13.12 9.63 1.58
CA GLN A 43 -12.09 10.44 2.25
C GLN A 43 -12.07 10.25 3.76
N GLY A 44 -13.25 10.14 4.40
CA GLY A 44 -13.34 9.87 5.84
C GLY A 44 -12.84 8.47 6.21
N MET A 45 -13.21 7.46 5.42
CA MET A 45 -12.72 6.10 5.57
C MET A 45 -11.19 6.05 5.44
N LEU A 46 -10.66 6.63 4.35
CA LEU A 46 -9.23 6.66 4.10
C LEU A 46 -8.50 7.44 5.20
N GLY A 47 -9.02 8.58 5.64
CA GLY A 47 -8.46 9.37 6.73
C GLY A 47 -8.38 8.64 8.07
N ASN A 48 -9.35 7.78 8.38
CA ASN A 48 -9.28 6.92 9.57
C ASN A 48 -8.22 5.81 9.43
N ILE A 49 -8.02 5.30 8.21
CA ILE A 49 -7.09 4.20 7.94
C ILE A 49 -5.64 4.71 7.90
N VAL A 50 -5.35 5.71 7.05
CA VAL A 50 -3.98 6.23 6.82
C VAL A 50 -3.57 7.31 7.82
N GLY A 51 -4.52 7.78 8.62
CA GLY A 51 -4.33 8.87 9.56
C GLY A 51 -4.44 10.24 8.90
N THR A 52 -4.62 11.25 9.73
CA THR A 52 -4.58 12.65 9.35
C THR A 52 -3.49 13.36 10.15
N LYS A 53 -3.25 14.64 9.90
CA LYS A 53 -2.30 15.43 10.70
C LYS A 53 -2.63 15.46 12.20
N THR A 54 -3.88 15.16 12.58
CA THR A 54 -4.38 15.24 13.94
C THR A 54 -4.66 13.88 14.59
N LYS A 55 -4.66 12.80 13.81
CA LYS A 55 -4.96 11.45 14.30
C LYS A 55 -4.04 10.43 13.64
N GLU A 56 -3.46 9.56 14.46
CA GLU A 56 -2.77 8.39 13.95
C GLU A 56 -3.74 7.46 13.21
N GLY A 57 -3.30 6.95 12.07
CA GLY A 57 -4.05 6.00 11.28
C GLY A 57 -4.07 4.63 11.94
N SER A 58 -5.10 3.85 11.66
CA SER A 58 -5.13 2.44 12.13
C SER A 58 -4.07 1.58 11.44
N HIS A 59 -3.63 1.95 10.23
CA HIS A 59 -2.71 1.15 9.42
C HIS A 59 -1.59 2.00 8.83
N ASP A 60 -0.45 1.36 8.59
CA ASP A 60 0.69 1.97 7.93
C ASP A 60 0.38 2.31 6.46
N LYS A 61 0.86 3.46 5.99
CA LYS A 61 0.60 3.96 4.63
C LYS A 61 1.20 3.07 3.55
N ARG A 62 2.36 2.45 3.80
CA ARG A 62 3.02 1.54 2.85
C ARG A 62 2.23 0.24 2.72
N LEU A 63 1.68 -0.25 3.83
CA LEU A 63 0.76 -1.40 3.83
C LEU A 63 -0.47 -1.10 2.98
N ILE A 64 -1.10 0.06 3.16
CA ILE A 64 -2.29 0.44 2.37
C ILE A 64 -1.98 0.59 0.88
N LYS A 65 -0.84 1.18 0.53
CA LYS A 65 -0.41 1.25 -0.88
C LYS A 65 -0.23 -0.15 -1.48
N ALA A 66 0.50 -1.04 -0.79
CA ALA A 66 0.72 -2.40 -1.27
C ALA A 66 -0.58 -3.21 -1.36
N PHE A 67 -1.51 -2.97 -0.45
CA PHE A 67 -2.86 -3.54 -0.49
C PHE A 67 -3.65 -3.09 -1.72
N ILE A 68 -3.65 -1.78 -2.02
CA ILE A 68 -4.26 -1.24 -3.24
C ILE A 68 -3.59 -1.87 -4.47
N ASP A 69 -2.26 -1.95 -4.50
CA ASP A 69 -1.54 -2.52 -5.64
C ASP A 69 -1.91 -3.99 -5.89
N LEU A 70 -1.94 -4.82 -4.84
CA LEU A 70 -2.30 -6.22 -4.95
C LEU A 70 -3.74 -6.40 -5.43
N THR A 71 -4.68 -5.70 -4.80
CA THR A 71 -6.11 -5.84 -5.10
C THR A 71 -6.47 -5.33 -6.49
N PHE A 72 -5.91 -4.19 -6.91
CA PHE A 72 -6.06 -3.69 -8.27
C PHE A 72 -5.33 -4.59 -9.27
N SER A 73 -4.24 -5.26 -8.85
CA SER A 73 -3.53 -6.25 -9.68
C SER A 73 -4.42 -7.46 -10.02
N GLU A 74 -5.06 -8.04 -9.00
CA GLU A 74 -5.89 -9.23 -9.10
C GLU A 74 -7.33 -8.96 -9.55
N TYR A 75 -7.77 -7.69 -9.57
CA TYR A 75 -9.13 -7.35 -9.95
C TYR A 75 -9.41 -7.67 -11.42
N LYS A 76 -10.47 -8.44 -11.64
CA LYS A 76 -11.00 -8.75 -12.97
C LYS A 76 -12.15 -7.78 -13.27
N PRO A 77 -11.98 -6.85 -14.23
CA PRO A 77 -13.03 -5.92 -14.60
C PRO A 77 -14.20 -6.66 -15.27
N THR A 78 -15.42 -6.22 -15.00
CA THR A 78 -16.65 -6.72 -15.61
C THR A 78 -17.41 -5.56 -16.24
N ASP A 79 -18.34 -5.83 -17.17
CA ASP A 79 -19.11 -4.77 -17.85
C ASP A 79 -19.87 -3.86 -16.87
N GLN A 80 -20.33 -4.42 -15.75
CA GLN A 80 -21.02 -3.66 -14.70
C GLN A 80 -20.05 -2.90 -13.79
N TYR A 81 -18.83 -3.39 -13.61
CA TYR A 81 -17.81 -2.82 -12.73
C TYR A 81 -16.45 -2.79 -13.44
N PRO A 82 -16.20 -1.75 -14.25
CA PRO A 82 -14.97 -1.65 -15.03
C PRO A 82 -13.74 -1.33 -14.16
N ALA A 83 -13.94 -0.76 -12.96
CA ALA A 83 -12.89 -0.46 -12.01
C ALA A 83 -13.34 -0.72 -10.56
N PRO A 84 -12.44 -1.19 -9.69
CA PRO A 84 -12.73 -1.35 -8.28
C PRO A 84 -12.72 0.00 -7.56
N THR A 85 -13.60 0.17 -6.58
CA THR A 85 -13.61 1.33 -5.67
C THR A 85 -12.87 0.98 -4.39
N PHE A 86 -12.25 1.98 -3.74
CA PHE A 86 -11.54 1.74 -2.48
C PHE A 86 -12.46 1.15 -1.40
N GLY A 87 -13.68 1.67 -1.28
CA GLY A 87 -14.67 1.13 -0.34
C GLY A 87 -14.96 -0.34 -0.58
N PHE A 88 -15.15 -0.76 -1.83
CA PHE A 88 -15.38 -2.17 -2.17
C PHE A 88 -14.17 -3.04 -1.81
N VAL A 89 -12.98 -2.59 -2.19
CA VAL A 89 -11.74 -3.31 -1.92
C VAL A 89 -11.51 -3.44 -0.42
N TRP A 90 -11.68 -2.36 0.34
CA TRP A 90 -11.56 -2.37 1.78
C TRP A 90 -12.56 -3.30 2.45
N THR A 91 -13.83 -3.28 2.04
CA THR A 91 -14.86 -4.12 2.69
C THR A 91 -14.71 -5.61 2.35
N TYR A 92 -14.41 -5.96 1.10
CA TYR A 92 -14.50 -7.35 0.65
C TYR A 92 -13.16 -8.07 0.49
N ARG A 93 -12.04 -7.35 0.47
CA ARG A 93 -10.71 -7.93 0.22
C ARG A 93 -9.81 -7.92 1.46
N GLN A 94 -10.38 -8.00 2.66
CA GLN A 94 -9.61 -8.05 3.91
C GLN A 94 -8.61 -9.22 3.96
N SER A 95 -8.90 -10.34 3.28
CA SER A 95 -7.95 -11.44 3.09
C SER A 95 -6.62 -11.00 2.45
N ASP A 96 -6.68 -10.04 1.53
CA ASP A 96 -5.51 -9.58 0.79
C ASP A 96 -4.67 -8.63 1.62
N LEU A 97 -5.31 -7.90 2.55
CA LEU A 97 -4.62 -7.10 3.54
C LEU A 97 -3.72 -7.97 4.41
N GLN A 98 -4.26 -9.08 4.93
CA GLN A 98 -3.47 -10.05 5.72
C GLN A 98 -2.34 -10.69 4.91
N ARG A 99 -2.55 -10.95 3.60
CA ARG A 99 -1.51 -11.44 2.71
C ARG A 99 -0.37 -10.44 2.53
N VAL A 100 -0.70 -9.16 2.38
CA VAL A 100 0.28 -8.08 2.28
C VAL A 100 1.03 -7.92 3.60
N GLU A 101 0.33 -7.94 4.73
CA GLU A 101 0.95 -7.92 6.07
C GLU A 101 1.97 -9.04 6.25
N LYS A 102 1.58 -10.27 5.92
CA LYS A 102 2.49 -11.42 5.98
C LYS A 102 3.69 -11.25 5.06
N SER A 103 3.46 -10.73 3.86
CA SER A 103 4.53 -10.50 2.88
C SER A 103 5.50 -9.40 3.32
N LEU A 104 5.01 -8.35 3.97
CA LEU A 104 5.83 -7.27 4.51
C LEU A 104 6.60 -7.69 5.75
N SER A 105 5.95 -8.43 6.66
CA SER A 105 6.61 -9.03 7.83
C SER A 105 7.72 -9.97 7.40
N LYS A 106 7.46 -10.85 6.42
CA LYS A 106 8.48 -11.74 5.86
C LYS A 106 9.66 -10.98 5.28
N GLN A 107 9.41 -9.91 4.52
CA GLN A 107 10.48 -9.06 3.97
C GLN A 107 11.31 -8.35 5.04
N LYS A 108 10.71 -7.97 6.18
CA LYS A 108 11.45 -7.40 7.31
C LYS A 108 12.36 -8.45 7.92
N HIS A 109 11.82 -9.62 8.26
CA HIS A 109 12.60 -10.73 8.79
C HIS A 109 13.73 -11.16 7.84
N GLU A 110 13.47 -11.24 6.53
CA GLU A 110 14.50 -11.57 5.55
C GLU A 110 15.61 -10.51 5.44
N LYS A 111 15.34 -9.25 5.77
CA LYS A 111 16.37 -8.21 5.84
C LYS A 111 17.18 -8.31 7.13
N GLU A 112 16.49 -8.46 8.27
CA GLU A 112 17.12 -8.64 9.58
C GLU A 112 18.07 -9.85 9.57
N THR A 113 17.60 -11.01 9.07
CA THR A 113 18.45 -12.21 8.96
C THR A 113 19.64 -11.99 8.01
N LYS A 114 19.50 -11.22 6.93
CA LYS A 114 20.62 -10.92 6.02
C LYS A 114 21.64 -9.98 6.63
N GLU A 115 21.19 -9.00 7.43
CA GLU A 115 22.04 -8.08 8.17
C GLU A 115 22.82 -8.86 9.25
N GLU A 116 22.14 -9.70 10.03
CA GLU A 116 22.77 -10.58 11.03
C GLU A 116 23.80 -11.55 10.41
N LEU A 117 23.49 -12.17 9.27
CA LEU A 117 24.43 -13.05 8.55
C LEU A 117 25.64 -12.29 8.01
N ASN A 118 25.48 -11.03 7.62
CA ASN A 118 26.57 -10.21 7.10
C ASN A 118 27.51 -9.75 8.23
N GLU A 119 26.96 -9.35 9.37
CA GLU A 119 27.75 -9.02 10.56
C GLU A 119 28.52 -10.24 11.07
N ASN A 120 27.86 -11.40 11.16
CA ASN A 120 28.49 -12.64 11.62
C ASN A 120 29.57 -13.13 10.65
N LYS A 121 29.36 -12.99 9.33
CA LYS A 121 30.40 -13.30 8.34
C LYS A 121 31.63 -12.40 8.49
N THR A 122 31.43 -11.11 8.77
CA THR A 122 32.53 -10.15 8.94
C THR A 122 33.37 -10.49 10.19
N ASP A 123 32.73 -10.93 11.26
CA ASP A 123 33.39 -11.39 12.50
C ASP A 123 34.21 -12.69 12.29
N ILE A 124 33.67 -13.64 11.53
CA ILE A 124 34.39 -14.90 11.21
C ILE A 124 35.57 -14.65 10.27
N ASP A 125 35.42 -13.76 9.28
CA ASP A 125 36.50 -13.39 8.35
C ASP A 125 37.65 -12.66 9.08
N ASP A 126 37.35 -11.83 10.09
CA ASP A 126 38.36 -11.15 10.92
C ASP A 126 39.16 -12.13 11.80
N TRP A 127 38.48 -13.13 12.39
CA TRP A 127 39.13 -14.18 13.18
C TRP A 127 40.04 -15.11 12.36
N LEU A 128 39.70 -15.37 11.08
CA LEU A 128 40.49 -16.24 10.19
C LEU A 128 41.75 -15.57 9.62
N LEU A 129 41.85 -14.25 9.70
CA LEU A 129 42.97 -13.44 9.17
C LEU A 129 43.97 -12.97 10.25
N SER A 130 43.72 -13.26 11.54
CA SER A 130 44.62 -12.98 12.68
C SER A 130 45.41 -14.21 13.13
#